data_AF-A0AA96YCF3-F1
#
_entry.id   AF-A0AA96YCF3-F1
#
_cell.length_a   1.000
_cell.length_b   1.000
_cell.length_c   1.000
_cell.angle_alpha   90.00
_cell.angle_beta   90.00
_cell.angle_gamma   90.00
#
_symmetry.space_group_name_H-M   'P 1'
#
loop_
_entity.id
_entity.type
_entity.pdbx_description
1 polymer ?
#
loop_
_entity_poly.entity_id
_entity_poly.type
_entity_poly.pdbx_seq_one_letter_code
_entity_poly.pdbx_strand_id
1 'polypeptide(L)' 'MNIDSRDASGSWFDQGVECEILKLGSSEWQKGRLKIRVSIEFCPDEPEESKELSEEGELSFPLDELRREEMHC' A
#
# COMPACT_ATOMS: atom_id res chain seq x y z
N MET A 1 9.89 9.53 8.84
CA MET A 1 11.19 8.90 9.15
C MET A 1 12.07 9.16 7.95
N ASN A 2 12.98 10.13 8.04
CA ASN A 2 13.92 10.42 6.96
C ASN A 2 15.12 9.48 7.13
N ILE A 3 15.28 8.53 6.21
CA ILE A 3 16.53 7.80 6.06
C ILE A 3 17.42 8.69 5.19
N ASP A 4 18.47 9.25 5.78
CA ASP A 4 19.46 10.05 5.05
C ASP A 4 20.20 9.15 4.06
N SER A 5 19.71 9.16 2.82
CA SER A 5 20.26 8.49 1.66
C SER A 5 21.50 9.25 1.17
N ARG A 6 22.64 8.99 1.81
CA ARG A 6 23.94 9.19 1.17
C ARG A 6 24.72 7.86 1.27
N ASP A 7 24.64 7.10 0.18
CA ASP A 7 25.61 6.08 -0.24
C ASP A 7 25.65 4.72 0.49
N ALA A 8 24.49 4.13 0.83
CA ALA A 8 24.44 2.71 1.23
C ALA A 8 23.11 1.98 0.91
N SER A 9 22.14 2.59 0.23
CA SER A 9 20.76 2.08 0.21
C SER A 9 20.59 0.72 -0.48
N GLY A 10 21.44 0.35 -1.44
CA GLY A 10 21.36 -0.94 -2.14
C GLY A 10 21.96 -2.13 -1.39
N SER A 11 23.01 -1.94 -0.59
CA SER A 11 23.78 -3.05 -0.02
C SER A 11 23.00 -3.82 1.05
N TRP A 12 22.14 -3.15 1.82
CA TRP A 12 21.32 -3.75 2.88
C TRP A 12 20.42 -4.89 2.37
N PHE A 13 19.90 -4.78 1.15
CA PHE A 13 18.97 -5.76 0.57
C PHE A 13 19.66 -6.83 -0.29
N ASP A 14 20.87 -6.54 -0.78
CA ASP A 14 21.60 -7.42 -1.70
C ASP A 14 22.72 -8.20 -1.00
N GLN A 15 23.81 -7.53 -0.64
CA GLN A 15 25.02 -8.17 -0.07
C GLN A 15 25.07 -8.14 1.46
N GLY A 16 24.18 -7.36 2.09
CA GLY A 16 24.23 -7.01 3.50
C GLY A 16 25.31 -5.97 3.80
N VAL A 17 25.24 -5.39 5.00
CA VAL A 17 26.23 -4.43 5.52
C VAL A 17 27.04 -5.09 6.62
N GLU A 18 28.35 -4.86 6.62
CA GLU A 18 29.24 -5.36 7.67
C GLU A 18 28.91 -4.69 9.01
N CYS A 19 28.74 -5.51 10.06
CA CYS A 19 28.38 -5.04 11.38
C CYS A 19 28.87 -6.00 12.46
N GLU A 20 28.70 -5.58 13.72
CA GLU A 20 28.90 -6.42 14.90
C GLU A 20 27.59 -6.51 15.68
N ILE A 21 27.26 -7.71 16.16
CA ILE A 21 26.08 -7.97 16.99
C ILE A 21 26.55 -8.42 18.37
N LEU A 22 26.01 -7.78 19.41
CA LEU A 22 26.24 -8.20 20.79
C LEU A 22 25.35 -9.41 21.10
N LYS A 23 25.96 -10.56 21.38
CA LYS A 23 25.22 -11.78 21.68
C LYS A 23 24.71 -11.74 23.13
N LEU A 24 23.39 -11.63 23.31
CA LEU A 24 22.77 -11.61 24.64
C LEU A 24 23.13 -12.87 25.43
N GLY A 25 23.55 -12.69 26.69
CA GLY A 25 24.06 -13.78 27.54
C GLY A 25 25.57 -14.03 27.42
N SER A 26 26.27 -13.30 26.55
CA SER A 26 27.74 -13.24 26.48
C SER A 26 28.20 -11.80 26.36
N SER A 27 29.36 -11.45 26.92
CA SER A 27 29.92 -10.10 26.81
C SER A 27 30.72 -9.90 25.51
N GLU A 28 30.37 -10.62 24.46
CA GLU A 28 31.16 -10.73 23.22
C GLU A 28 30.42 -10.13 22.03
N TRP A 29 31.15 -9.34 21.26
CA TRP A 29 30.72 -8.81 19.96
C TRP A 29 31.04 -9.82 18.87
N GLN A 30 30.05 -10.13 18.04
CA GLN A 30 30.20 -11.04 16.92
C GLN A 30 30.16 -10.25 15.61
N LYS A 31 31.28 -10.28 14.87
CA LYS A 31 31.37 -9.73 13.50
C LYS A 31 30.54 -10.55 12.53
N GLY A 32 29.85 -9.86 11.62
CA GLY A 32 29.03 -10.47 10.59
C GLY A 32 28.51 -9.47 9.57
N ARG A 33 27.49 -9.88 8.81
CA ARG A 33 26.77 -9.03 7.87
C ARG A 33 25.28 -9.05 8.16
N LEU A 34 24.68 -7.88 8.25
CA LEU A 34 23.24 -7.71 8.40
C LEU A 34 22.61 -7.51 7.02
N LYS A 35 21.74 -8.45 6.61
CA LYS A 35 20.99 -8.40 5.37
C LYS A 35 19.49 -8.36 5.68
N ILE A 36 18.79 -7.40 5.08
CA ILE A 36 17.36 -7.22 5.26
C ILE A 36 16.62 -7.87 4.08
N ARG A 37 15.62 -8.71 4.38
CA ARG A 37 14.70 -9.28 3.39
C ARG A 37 13.28 -8.90 3.81
N VAL A 38 12.58 -8.20 2.94
CA VAL A 38 11.18 -7.77 3.16
C VAL A 38 10.34 -8.35 2.04
N SER A 39 9.19 -8.91 2.40
CA SER A 39 8.14 -9.28 1.45
C SER A 39 6.99 -8.31 1.63
N ILE A 40 6.50 -7.73 0.53
CA ILE A 40 5.33 -6.86 0.52
C ILE A 40 4.27 -7.58 -0.30
N GLU A 41 3.07 -7.68 0.27
CA GLU A 41 1.90 -8.23 -0.41
C GLU A 41 0.86 -7.12 -0.56
N PHE A 42 0.24 -7.07 -1.73
CA PHE A 42 -0.88 -6.17 -1.99
C PHE A 42 -2.17 -6.93 -1.74
N CYS A 43 -2.89 -6.52 -0.71
CA CYS A 43 -4.22 -7.04 -0.37
C CYS A 43 -5.24 -5.94 -0.69
N PRO A 44 -5.85 -5.94 -1.89
CA PRO A 44 -6.91 -4.99 -2.20
C PRO A 44 -8.14 -5.29 -1.33
N ASP A 45 -8.79 -4.24 -0.85
CA ASP A 45 -10.11 -4.37 -0.22
C ASP A 45 -11.15 -4.81 -1.26
N GLU A 46 -12.20 -5.51 -0.80
CA GLU A 46 -13.36 -5.76 -1.63
C GLU A 46 -13.95 -4.42 -2.09
N PRO A 47 -14.37 -4.29 -3.37
CA PRO A 47 -14.97 -3.06 -3.83
C PRO A 47 -16.21 -2.76 -2.97
N GLU A 48 -16.30 -1.54 -2.45
CA GLU A 48 -17.56 -1.09 -1.85
C GLU A 48 -18.61 -1.16 -2.96
N GLU A 49 -19.60 -2.04 -2.81
CA GLU A 49 -20.78 -2.02 -3.67
C GLU A 49 -21.32 -0.61 -3.62
N SER A 50 -21.19 0.14 -4.72
CA SER A 50 -21.93 1.36 -4.91
C SER A 50 -23.38 0.97 -4.68
N LYS A 51 -23.96 1.47 -3.58
CA LYS A 51 -25.40 1.42 -3.34
C LYS A 51 -26.07 2.27 -4.41
N GLU A 52 -26.05 1.80 -5.65
CA GLU A 52 -27.01 2.20 -6.63
C GLU A 52 -28.33 1.66 -6.11
N LEU A 53 -29.23 2.57 -5.78
CA LEU A 53 -30.50 2.29 -5.14
C LEU A 53 -31.30 1.28 -5.98
N SER A 54 -31.28 0.04 -5.54
CA SER A 54 -32.35 -0.93 -5.75
C SER A 54 -32.61 -1.47 -4.34
N GLU A 55 -33.79 -1.38 -3.75
CA GLU A 55 -35.11 -1.63 -4.33
C GLU A 55 -36.16 -0.77 -3.59
N GLU A 56 -37.15 -0.28 -4.33
CA GLU A 56 -38.46 0.20 -3.84
C GLU A 56 -38.50 1.56 -3.12
N GLY A 57 -38.20 2.65 -3.84
CA GLY A 57 -38.46 4.00 -3.34
C GLY A 57 -37.91 5.13 -4.20
N GLU A 58 -38.56 5.39 -5.33
CA GLU A 58 -38.55 6.68 -6.06
C GLU A 58 -37.18 7.31 -6.39
N LEU A 59 -36.57 6.87 -7.49
CA LEU A 59 -35.71 7.73 -8.32
C LEU A 59 -36.15 7.68 -9.77
N SER A 60 -37.37 8.12 -10.03
CA SER A 60 -37.63 8.87 -11.26
C SER A 60 -37.14 10.29 -10.92
N PHE A 61 -36.02 10.83 -11.42
CA PHE A 61 -35.81 11.29 -12.79
C PHE A 61 -34.41 11.96 -12.91
N PRO A 62 -33.26 11.26 -12.91
CA PRO A 62 -32.00 11.91 -13.32
C PRO A 62 -31.66 11.71 -14.82
N LEU A 63 -32.13 10.63 -15.45
CA LEU A 63 -31.88 10.35 -16.89
C LEU A 63 -33.10 10.59 -17.79
N ASP A 64 -34.31 10.51 -17.22
CA ASP A 64 -35.54 10.75 -17.96
C ASP A 64 -35.82 12.24 -18.22
N GLU A 65 -35.19 13.15 -17.46
CA GLU A 65 -35.28 14.60 -17.65
C GLU A 65 -34.48 15.05 -18.89
N LEU A 66 -33.25 14.52 -19.07
CA LEU A 66 -32.42 14.80 -20.26
C LEU A 66 -33.05 14.28 -21.57
N ARG A 67 -33.78 13.17 -21.53
CA ARG A 67 -34.51 12.63 -22.70
C ARG A 67 -35.71 13.50 -23.09
N ARG A 68 -36.23 14.30 -22.15
CA ARG A 68 -37.39 15.17 -22.37
C ARG A 68 -36.98 16.50 -23.02
N GLU A 69 -35.77 16.99 -22.73
CA GLU A 69 -35.22 18.22 -23.30
C GLU A 69 -34.93 18.09 -24.81
N GLU A 70 -34.49 16.91 -25.27
CA GLU A 70 -34.23 16.63 -26.70
C GLU A 70 -35.50 16.56 -27.57
N MET A 71 -36.69 16.59 -26.96
CA MET A 71 -37.99 16.47 -27.62
C MET A 71 -38.79 17.78 -27.63
N HIS A 72 -38.23 18.90 -27.16
CA HIS A 72 -38.87 20.21 -27.22
C HIS A 72 -38.10 21.12 -28.19
N CYS A 73 -38.53 21.13 -29.46
CA CYS A 73 -38.20 22.19 -30.41
C CYS A 73 -38.96 23.48 -30.08
#